data_AF-K9E0F5-F1
#
_entry.id   AF-K9E0F5-F1
#
_cell.length_a   1.000
_cell.length_b   1.000
_cell.length_c   1.000
_cell.angle_alpha   90.00
_cell.angle_beta   90.00
_cell.angle_gamma   90.00
#
_symmetry.space_group_name_H-M   'P 1'
#
loop_
_entity.id
_entity.type
_entity.pdbx_description
1 polymer ?
#
loop_
_entity_poly.entity_id
_entity_poly.type
_entity_poly.pdbx_seq_one_letter_code
_entity_poly.pdbx_strand_id
1 'polypeptide(L)'
;MTKKESLKLFEDRKVRTVWDDEQEKWYFAIVDVVAVLTDSSNPQTYWRVLKKRLLSEGNETVTNCNGLKMQAADGKMRMTDVADTEQLFRLIQSIPSPKAEPFKQWMARVASDRVDQLQDPELSIDQAIMDYKRLGYSDNWINQRIKSIEVRKELTDEWQRSGVSGPQYASLTDIITKEWSGRTTKEYKNMKGLKKENLRDNMTNVELALNTLAEASTTEISKDRNPKGFNQNAAVAQSGGSVAKAARQQLESQLGRSVISSTKAKDYLLPDSEKPKDEE
;
A
#
# COMPACT_ATOMS: atom_id res chain seq x y z
N MET A 1 -4.64 -17.02 -10.88
CA MET A 1 -3.28 -16.80 -10.36
C MET A 1 -3.42 -15.92 -9.12
N THR A 2 -3.05 -16.42 -7.95
CA THR A 2 -3.05 -15.61 -6.72
C THR A 2 -1.86 -14.64 -6.72
N LYS A 3 -1.92 -13.56 -5.95
CA LYS A 3 -0.78 -12.64 -5.74
C LYS A 3 0.49 -13.40 -5.30
N LYS A 4 0.31 -14.49 -4.55
CA LYS A 4 1.39 -15.37 -4.09
C LYS A 4 2.01 -16.16 -5.24
N GLU A 5 1.22 -16.64 -6.20
CA GLU A 5 1.70 -17.34 -7.40
C GLU A 5 2.37 -16.41 -8.41
N SER A 6 1.87 -15.19 -8.60
CA SER A 6 2.51 -14.21 -9.48
C SER A 6 3.82 -13.68 -8.90
N LEU A 7 3.86 -13.37 -7.60
CA LEU A 7 5.10 -13.04 -6.89
C LEU A 7 6.09 -14.20 -6.94
N LYS A 8 5.64 -15.44 -6.72
CA LYS A 8 6.49 -16.64 -6.77
C LYS A 8 7.07 -16.89 -8.16
N LEU A 9 6.35 -16.59 -9.25
CA LEU A 9 6.89 -16.68 -10.62
C LEU A 9 8.03 -15.66 -10.87
N PHE A 10 7.93 -14.47 -10.28
CA PHE A 10 8.98 -13.43 -10.35
C PHE A 10 10.13 -13.66 -9.35
N GLU A 11 9.83 -14.25 -8.19
CA GLU A 11 10.82 -14.60 -7.14
C GLU A 11 11.63 -15.85 -7.53
N ASP A 12 10.99 -16.90 -8.07
CA ASP A 12 11.64 -18.13 -8.52
C ASP A 12 12.55 -17.89 -9.75
N ARG A 13 12.32 -16.80 -10.51
CA ARG A 13 13.19 -16.36 -11.60
C ARG A 13 13.65 -14.92 -11.41
N LYS A 14 14.56 -14.69 -10.45
CA LYS A 14 15.48 -13.54 -10.27
C LYS A 14 15.27 -12.33 -11.21
N VAL A 15 14.11 -11.69 -11.19
CA VAL A 15 13.92 -10.41 -11.88
C VAL A 15 14.58 -9.35 -11.03
N ARG A 16 15.58 -8.65 -11.58
CA ARG A 16 16.27 -7.60 -10.84
C ARG A 16 15.30 -6.44 -10.61
N THR A 17 15.24 -6.01 -9.36
CA THR A 17 14.40 -4.90 -8.90
C THR A 17 15.24 -3.86 -8.18
N VAL A 18 14.91 -2.59 -8.36
CA VAL A 18 15.46 -1.49 -7.56
C VAL A 18 14.33 -0.62 -7.03
N TRP A 19 14.49 -0.21 -5.78
CA TRP A 19 13.59 0.71 -5.10
C TRP A 19 14.10 2.13 -5.28
N ASP A 20 13.23 3.03 -5.74
CA ASP A 20 13.47 4.47 -5.80
C ASP A 20 12.72 5.14 -4.65
N ASP A 21 13.47 5.69 -3.69
CA ASP A 21 12.93 6.37 -2.52
C ASP A 21 12.31 7.74 -2.84
N GLU A 22 12.75 8.42 -3.91
CA GLU A 22 12.24 9.74 -4.28
C GLU A 22 10.86 9.63 -4.95
N GLN A 23 10.71 8.65 -5.84
CA GLN A 23 9.46 8.40 -6.54
C GLN A 23 8.55 7.40 -5.82
N GLU A 24 9.03 6.79 -4.75
CA GLU A 24 8.39 5.68 -4.05
C GLU A 24 7.93 4.56 -5.00
N LYS A 25 8.78 4.20 -5.97
CA LYS A 25 8.46 3.22 -7.03
C LYS A 25 9.44 2.05 -7.03
N TRP A 26 8.91 0.88 -7.38
CA TRP A 26 9.72 -0.27 -7.75
C TRP A 26 9.95 -0.26 -9.26
N TYR A 27 11.21 -0.41 -9.64
CA TYR A 27 11.64 -0.56 -11.02
C TYR A 27 12.12 -1.98 -11.28
N PHE A 28 11.74 -2.55 -12.42
CA PHE A 28 12.00 -3.92 -12.81
C PHE A 28 12.86 -3.93 -14.10
N ALA A 29 13.90 -4.76 -14.13
CA ALA A 29 14.69 -4.94 -15.34
C ALA A 29 13.84 -5.58 -16.47
N ILE A 30 13.62 -4.83 -17.56
CA ILE A 30 12.75 -5.27 -18.66
C ILE A 30 13.28 -6.54 -19.31
N VAL A 31 14.60 -6.63 -19.48
CA VAL A 31 15.26 -7.80 -20.08
C VAL A 31 15.00 -9.07 -19.27
N ASP A 32 14.97 -8.97 -17.93
CA ASP A 32 14.75 -10.12 -17.06
C ASP A 32 13.29 -10.57 -17.14
N VAL A 33 12.35 -9.61 -17.17
CA VAL A 33 10.92 -9.89 -17.41
C VAL A 33 10.72 -10.59 -18.74
N VAL A 34 11.35 -10.10 -19.81
CA VAL A 34 11.30 -10.74 -21.13
C VAL A 34 11.86 -12.17 -21.06
N ALA A 35 12.93 -12.41 -20.31
CA ALA A 35 13.49 -13.75 -20.13
C ALA A 35 12.52 -14.70 -19.39
N VAL A 36 11.71 -14.18 -18.47
CA VAL A 36 10.68 -14.95 -17.77
C VAL A 36 9.50 -15.24 -18.67
N LEU A 37 9.01 -14.23 -19.38
CA LEU A 37 7.74 -14.27 -20.12
C LEU A 37 7.88 -14.70 -21.58
N THR A 38 9.08 -15.07 -22.03
CA THR A 38 9.31 -15.58 -23.39
C THR A 38 10.14 -16.86 -23.37
N ASP A 39 10.24 -17.52 -24.51
CA ASP A 39 11.18 -18.62 -24.76
C ASP A 39 12.40 -18.16 -25.57
N SER A 40 12.65 -16.84 -25.62
CA SER A 40 13.77 -16.29 -26.36
C SER A 40 15.09 -16.70 -25.73
N SER A 41 15.97 -17.30 -26.54
CA SER A 41 17.36 -17.58 -26.15
C SER A 41 18.19 -16.31 -25.93
N ASN A 42 17.74 -15.17 -26.48
CA ASN A 42 18.37 -13.86 -26.31
C ASN A 42 17.31 -12.78 -25.95
N PRO A 43 17.01 -12.62 -24.65
CA PRO A 43 16.03 -11.65 -24.16
C PRO A 43 16.35 -10.19 -24.53
N GLN A 44 17.64 -9.81 -24.61
CA GLN A 44 18.08 -8.47 -25.00
C GLN A 44 17.71 -8.18 -26.47
N THR A 45 17.96 -9.14 -27.36
CA THR A 45 17.59 -8.99 -28.77
C THR A 45 16.08 -8.91 -28.93
N TYR A 46 15.34 -9.77 -28.21
CA TYR A 46 13.88 -9.73 -28.19
C TYR A 46 13.38 -8.36 -27.74
N TRP A 47 13.92 -7.82 -26.63
CA TRP A 47 13.56 -6.50 -26.13
C TRP A 47 13.82 -5.40 -27.18
N ARG A 48 14.98 -5.40 -27.84
CA ARG A 48 15.29 -4.42 -28.90
C ARG A 48 14.27 -4.45 -30.05
N VAL A 49 13.84 -5.63 -30.47
CA VAL A 49 12.82 -5.79 -31.53
C VAL A 49 11.44 -5.34 -31.04
N LEU A 50 11.06 -5.74 -29.82
CA LEU A 50 9.79 -5.32 -29.20
C LEU A 50 9.73 -3.81 -29.03
N LYS A 51 10.80 -3.18 -28.53
CA LYS A 51 10.94 -1.74 -28.39
C LYS A 51 10.73 -1.02 -29.72
N LYS A 52 11.36 -1.49 -30.80
CA LYS A 52 11.17 -0.91 -32.15
C LYS A 52 9.73 -1.02 -32.62
N ARG A 53 9.07 -2.16 -32.39
CA ARG A 53 7.66 -2.37 -32.74
C ARG A 53 6.75 -1.42 -31.96
N LEU A 54 6.96 -1.31 -30.65
CA LEU A 54 6.16 -0.43 -29.79
C LEU A 54 6.29 1.03 -30.22
N LEU A 55 7.50 1.49 -30.55
CA LEU A 55 7.71 2.83 -31.11
C LEU A 55 6.92 3.05 -32.41
N SER A 56 6.89 2.06 -33.32
CA SER A 56 6.11 2.17 -34.57
C SER A 56 4.59 2.17 -34.36
N GLU A 57 4.11 1.59 -33.25
CA GLU A 57 2.70 1.61 -32.86
C GLU A 57 2.31 2.92 -32.14
N GLY A 58 3.24 3.86 -31.96
CA GLY A 58 3.02 5.10 -31.19
C GLY A 58 3.03 4.87 -29.67
N ASN A 59 3.52 3.73 -29.20
CA ASN A 59 3.68 3.47 -27.77
C ASN A 59 4.94 4.16 -27.25
N GLU A 60 4.74 5.23 -26.47
CA GLU A 60 5.82 6.02 -25.84
C GLU A 60 6.31 5.45 -24.49
N THR A 61 5.63 4.42 -23.95
CA THR A 61 6.03 3.75 -22.70
C THR A 61 7.48 3.25 -22.76
N VAL A 62 7.97 2.93 -23.97
CA VAL A 62 9.35 2.48 -24.21
C VAL A 62 10.37 3.61 -24.39
N THR A 63 9.92 4.81 -24.71
CA THR A 63 10.73 6.03 -24.80
C THR A 63 11.05 6.55 -23.40
N ASN A 64 10.12 6.34 -22.45
CA ASN A 64 10.22 6.71 -21.04
C ASN A 64 10.79 5.59 -20.15
N CYS A 65 11.42 4.55 -20.73
CA CYS A 65 12.13 3.56 -19.92
C CYS A 65 13.37 4.21 -19.32
N ASN A 66 13.40 4.31 -17.99
CA ASN A 66 14.59 4.78 -17.29
C ASN A 66 15.72 3.77 -17.48
N GLY A 67 16.94 4.25 -17.72
CA GLY A 67 18.14 3.42 -17.62
C GLY A 67 18.65 3.47 -16.19
N LEU A 68 18.66 2.36 -15.47
CA LEU A 68 19.24 2.30 -14.12
C LEU A 68 20.42 1.33 -14.08
N LYS A 69 21.43 1.64 -13.25
CA LYS A 69 22.53 0.72 -12.98
C LYS A 69 22.03 -0.39 -12.08
N MET A 70 22.07 -1.62 -12.58
CA MET A 70 21.74 -2.83 -11.81
C MET A 70 22.91 -3.81 -11.87
N GLN A 71 23.08 -4.61 -10.81
CA GLN A 71 24.08 -5.65 -10.77
C GLN A 71 23.70 -6.75 -11.76
N ALA A 72 24.60 -7.11 -12.67
CA ALA A 72 24.42 -8.22 -13.60
C ALA A 72 24.85 -9.56 -12.95
N ALA A 73 24.58 -10.68 -13.64
CA ALA A 73 24.91 -12.02 -13.14
C ALA A 73 26.42 -12.24 -12.88
N ASP A 74 27.29 -11.48 -13.53
CA ASP A 74 28.74 -11.48 -13.33
C ASP A 74 29.21 -10.55 -12.19
N GLY A 75 28.27 -10.02 -11.40
CA GLY A 75 28.55 -9.14 -10.26
C GLY A 75 28.83 -7.68 -10.63
N LYS A 76 28.92 -7.31 -11.92
CA LYS A 76 29.23 -5.94 -12.35
C LYS A 76 27.96 -5.09 -12.51
N MET A 77 28.04 -3.82 -12.12
CA MET A 77 26.96 -2.85 -12.34
C MET A 77 26.89 -2.45 -13.82
N ARG A 78 25.73 -2.61 -14.45
CA ARG A 78 25.49 -2.19 -15.84
C ARG A 78 24.19 -1.41 -15.96
N MET A 79 24.15 -0.48 -16.91
CA MET A 79 22.91 0.18 -17.30
C MET A 79 21.97 -0.83 -17.95
N THR A 80 20.72 -0.85 -17.50
CA THR A 80 19.65 -1.65 -18.10
C THR A 80 18.38 -0.81 -18.19
N ASP A 81 17.60 -1.05 -19.24
CA ASP A 81 16.26 -0.48 -19.34
C ASP A 81 15.40 -1.09 -18.22
N VAL A 82 14.75 -0.21 -17.45
CA VAL A 82 13.81 -0.58 -16.40
C VAL A 82 12.41 -0.03 -16.68
N ALA A 83 11.41 -0.69 -16.12
CA ALA A 83 10.02 -0.26 -16.15
C ALA A 83 9.46 -0.21 -14.72
N ASP A 84 8.61 0.77 -14.42
CA ASP A 84 7.75 0.70 -13.25
C ASP A 84 6.59 -0.30 -13.46
N THR A 85 5.71 -0.46 -12.47
CA THR A 85 4.62 -1.46 -12.52
C THR A 85 3.63 -1.24 -13.67
N GLU A 86 3.27 0.02 -13.94
CA GLU A 86 2.30 0.34 -15.01
C GLU A 86 2.93 0.10 -16.38
N GLN A 87 4.16 0.60 -16.57
CA GLN A 87 4.95 0.37 -17.77
C GLN A 87 5.12 -1.13 -18.03
N LEU A 88 5.43 -1.90 -16.98
CA LEU A 88 5.58 -3.35 -17.05
C LEU A 88 4.30 -4.03 -17.54
N PHE A 89 3.14 -3.71 -16.96
CA PHE A 89 1.87 -4.29 -17.42
C PHE A 89 1.56 -3.95 -18.87
N ARG A 90 1.82 -2.71 -19.30
CA ARG A 90 1.68 -2.31 -20.70
C ARG A 90 2.60 -3.11 -21.63
N LEU A 91 3.84 -3.38 -21.21
CA LEU A 91 4.78 -4.20 -21.98
C LEU A 91 4.32 -5.65 -22.10
N ILE A 92 3.82 -6.24 -21.01
CA ILE A 92 3.33 -7.63 -20.97
C ILE A 92 2.23 -7.87 -22.00
N GLN A 93 1.33 -6.89 -22.18
CA GLN A 93 0.25 -6.98 -23.18
C GLN A 93 0.79 -7.20 -24.60
N SER A 94 1.95 -6.60 -24.93
CA SER A 94 2.59 -6.68 -26.24
C SER A 94 3.52 -7.89 -26.42
N ILE A 95 3.65 -8.79 -25.44
CA ILE A 95 4.44 -10.03 -25.56
C ILE A 95 3.55 -11.18 -26.05
N PRO A 96 3.69 -11.67 -27.30
CA PRO A 96 2.94 -12.83 -27.80
C PRO A 96 3.56 -14.15 -27.31
N SER A 97 3.45 -14.45 -26.02
CA SER A 97 3.92 -15.72 -25.44
C SER A 97 2.83 -16.38 -24.60
N PRO A 98 2.70 -17.73 -24.64
CA PRO A 98 1.86 -18.47 -23.71
C PRO A 98 2.18 -18.18 -22.22
N LYS A 99 3.42 -17.80 -21.89
CA LYS A 99 3.81 -17.45 -20.51
C LYS A 99 3.26 -16.09 -20.07
N ALA A 100 2.99 -15.19 -21.01
CA ALA A 100 2.37 -13.89 -20.73
C ALA A 100 0.85 -14.00 -20.62
N GLU A 101 0.23 -15.03 -21.21
CA GLU A 101 -1.23 -15.16 -21.29
C GLU A 101 -1.94 -15.16 -19.93
N PRO A 102 -1.45 -15.86 -18.88
CA PRO A 102 -2.06 -15.79 -17.57
C PRO A 102 -2.10 -14.38 -16.97
N PHE A 103 -1.08 -13.55 -17.25
CA PHE A 103 -1.07 -12.16 -16.81
C PHE A 103 -2.06 -11.30 -17.61
N LYS A 104 -2.19 -11.54 -18.92
CA LYS A 104 -3.17 -10.84 -19.76
C LYS A 104 -4.60 -11.15 -19.34
N GLN A 105 -4.90 -12.43 -19.11
CA GLN A 105 -6.20 -12.86 -18.59
C GLN A 105 -6.49 -12.25 -17.22
N TRP A 106 -5.49 -12.20 -16.34
CA TRP A 106 -5.64 -11.55 -15.04
C TRP A 106 -5.92 -10.04 -15.19
N MET A 107 -5.18 -9.32 -16.04
CA MET A 107 -5.44 -7.90 -16.31
C MET A 107 -6.82 -7.66 -16.91
N ALA A 108 -7.28 -8.54 -17.81
CA ALA A 108 -8.62 -8.46 -18.39
C ALA A 108 -9.71 -8.63 -17.33
N ARG A 109 -9.55 -9.58 -16.40
CA ARG A 109 -10.45 -9.74 -15.25
C ARG A 109 -10.46 -8.51 -14.36
N VAL A 110 -9.29 -7.99 -13.97
CA VAL A 110 -9.21 -6.76 -13.16
C VAL A 110 -9.91 -5.59 -13.83
N ALA A 111 -9.77 -5.44 -15.15
CA ALA A 111 -10.46 -4.39 -15.90
C ALA A 111 -11.99 -4.62 -15.92
N SER A 112 -12.45 -5.85 -16.11
CA SER A 112 -13.87 -6.22 -16.06
C SER A 112 -14.46 -5.96 -14.67
N ASP A 113 -13.83 -6.51 -13.62
CA ASP A 113 -14.22 -6.32 -12.23
C ASP A 113 -14.29 -4.82 -11.88
N ARG A 114 -13.37 -4.00 -12.44
CA ARG A 114 -13.39 -2.56 -12.22
C ARG A 114 -14.59 -1.88 -12.87
N VAL A 115 -15.04 -2.33 -14.03
CA VAL A 115 -16.26 -1.81 -14.67
C VAL A 115 -17.48 -2.15 -13.81
N ASP A 116 -17.56 -3.38 -13.32
CA ASP A 116 -18.66 -3.82 -12.44
C ASP A 116 -18.67 -3.02 -11.13
N GLN A 117 -17.51 -2.80 -10.51
CA GLN A 117 -17.35 -1.96 -9.31
C GLN A 117 -17.73 -0.49 -9.50
N LEU A 118 -17.64 0.05 -10.72
CA LEU A 118 -18.10 1.41 -11.00
C LEU A 118 -19.62 1.50 -11.08
N GLN A 119 -20.28 0.40 -11.43
CA GLN A 119 -21.74 0.29 -11.45
C GLN A 119 -22.29 -0.05 -10.07
N ASP A 120 -21.58 -0.91 -9.34
CA ASP A 120 -21.89 -1.32 -7.97
C ASP A 120 -20.66 -1.14 -7.06
N PRO A 121 -20.54 0.02 -6.39
CA PRO A 121 -19.43 0.30 -5.48
C PRO A 121 -19.31 -0.66 -4.30
N GLU A 122 -20.38 -1.35 -3.88
CA GLU A 122 -20.34 -2.31 -2.77
C GLU A 122 -19.40 -3.49 -3.09
N LEU A 123 -19.32 -3.90 -4.36
CA LEU A 123 -18.35 -4.89 -4.83
C LEU A 123 -16.90 -4.50 -4.54
N SER A 124 -16.60 -3.20 -4.45
CA SER A 124 -15.25 -2.73 -4.07
C SER A 124 -14.96 -2.99 -2.58
N ILE A 125 -15.99 -2.89 -1.72
CA ILE A 125 -15.89 -3.17 -0.29
C ILE A 125 -15.74 -4.68 -0.08
N ASP A 126 -16.55 -5.49 -0.75
CA ASP A 126 -16.44 -6.94 -0.71
C ASP A 126 -15.08 -7.44 -1.21
N GLN A 127 -14.58 -6.84 -2.30
CA GLN A 127 -13.24 -7.13 -2.79
C GLN A 127 -12.16 -6.81 -1.76
N ALA A 128 -12.26 -5.66 -1.06
CA ALA A 128 -11.34 -5.31 0.01
C ALA A 128 -11.40 -6.30 1.19
N ILE A 129 -12.59 -6.73 1.60
CA ILE A 129 -12.77 -7.76 2.64
C ILE A 129 -12.12 -9.07 2.21
N MET A 130 -12.38 -9.53 0.97
CA MET A 130 -11.76 -10.74 0.43
C MET A 130 -10.23 -10.64 0.38
N ASP A 131 -9.68 -9.48 0.03
CA ASP A 131 -8.24 -9.26 -0.02
C ASP A 131 -7.60 -9.33 1.37
N TYR A 132 -8.23 -8.77 2.40
CA TYR A 132 -7.76 -8.95 3.77
C TYR A 132 -7.85 -10.42 4.23
N LYS A 133 -8.92 -11.14 3.88
CA LYS A 133 -9.03 -12.58 4.17
C LYS A 133 -7.92 -13.40 3.53
N ARG A 134 -7.56 -13.11 2.27
CA ARG A 134 -6.44 -13.77 1.56
C ARG A 134 -5.08 -13.51 2.23
N LEU A 135 -4.94 -12.41 2.96
CA LEU A 135 -3.75 -12.10 3.76
C LEU A 135 -3.74 -12.82 5.13
N GLY A 136 -4.80 -13.56 5.47
CA GLY A 136 -4.91 -14.33 6.71
C GLY A 136 -5.54 -13.57 7.88
N TYR A 137 -6.14 -12.39 7.64
CA TYR A 137 -6.75 -11.61 8.72
C TYR A 137 -8.13 -12.15 9.11
N SER A 138 -8.45 -12.07 10.40
CA SER A 138 -9.75 -12.50 10.95
C SER A 138 -10.87 -11.50 10.64
N ASP A 139 -12.11 -11.99 10.57
CA ASP A 139 -13.29 -11.13 10.31
C ASP A 139 -13.41 -9.98 11.31
N ASN A 140 -13.14 -10.24 12.59
CA ASN A 140 -13.16 -9.19 13.62
C ASN A 140 -12.09 -8.11 13.34
N TRP A 141 -10.88 -8.53 12.96
CA TRP A 141 -9.82 -7.60 12.60
C TRP A 141 -10.24 -6.73 11.42
N ILE A 142 -10.80 -7.34 10.37
CA ILE A 142 -11.24 -6.67 9.14
C ILE A 142 -12.35 -5.65 9.45
N ASN A 143 -13.38 -6.08 10.17
CA ASN A 143 -14.52 -5.23 10.52
C ASN A 143 -14.09 -3.98 11.30
N GLN A 144 -13.10 -4.09 12.20
CA GLN A 144 -12.55 -2.93 12.90
C GLN A 144 -11.88 -1.93 11.93
N ARG A 145 -11.18 -2.41 10.89
CA ARG A 145 -10.47 -1.53 9.94
C ARG A 145 -11.46 -0.87 8.99
N ILE A 146 -12.47 -1.60 8.52
CA ILE A 146 -13.58 -1.03 7.72
C ILE A 146 -14.30 0.07 8.50
N LYS A 147 -14.67 -0.17 9.77
CA LYS A 147 -15.28 0.88 10.62
C LYS A 147 -14.36 2.08 10.84
N SER A 148 -13.05 1.87 10.92
CA SER A 148 -12.11 3.00 11.06
C SER A 148 -12.07 3.91 9.82
N ILE A 149 -12.42 3.39 8.64
CA ILE A 149 -12.49 4.18 7.39
C ILE A 149 -13.67 5.14 7.45
N GLU A 150 -14.82 4.71 7.98
CA GLU A 150 -15.99 5.56 8.22
C GLU A 150 -15.65 6.77 9.09
N VAL A 151 -15.06 6.53 10.27
CA VAL A 151 -14.66 7.62 11.20
C VAL A 151 -13.67 8.59 10.55
N ARG A 152 -12.74 8.08 9.74
CA ARG A 152 -11.81 8.93 8.98
C ARG A 152 -12.53 9.78 7.95
N LYS A 153 -13.50 9.19 7.25
CA LYS A 153 -14.27 9.88 6.22
C LYS A 153 -15.05 11.04 6.83
N GLU A 154 -15.73 10.81 7.95
CA GLU A 154 -16.42 11.87 8.69
C GLU A 154 -15.47 13.02 9.07
N LEU A 155 -14.29 12.71 9.59
CA LEU A 155 -13.28 13.73 9.92
C LEU A 155 -12.85 14.54 8.69
N THR A 156 -12.62 13.87 7.56
CA THR A 156 -12.23 14.57 6.32
C THR A 156 -13.36 15.41 5.72
N ASP A 157 -14.62 14.98 5.87
CA ASP A 157 -15.80 15.74 5.44
C ASP A 157 -15.99 16.98 6.31
N GLU A 158 -15.75 16.85 7.60
CA GLU A 158 -15.75 17.96 8.55
C GLU A 158 -14.65 18.97 8.24
N TRP A 159 -13.43 18.53 7.95
CA TRP A 159 -12.36 19.43 7.47
C TRP A 159 -12.71 20.14 6.17
N GLN A 160 -13.33 19.43 5.22
CA GLN A 160 -13.80 20.03 3.97
C GLN A 160 -14.84 21.11 4.24
N ARG A 161 -15.82 20.82 5.11
CA ARG A 161 -16.86 21.77 5.55
C ARG A 161 -16.24 23.02 6.17
N SER A 162 -15.16 22.85 6.95
CA SER A 162 -14.39 23.93 7.58
C SER A 162 -13.42 24.68 6.65
N GLY A 163 -13.40 24.37 5.35
CA GLY A 163 -12.59 25.06 4.34
C GLY A 163 -11.12 24.64 4.31
N VAL A 164 -10.80 23.44 4.80
CA VAL A 164 -9.47 22.82 4.63
C VAL A 164 -9.45 22.05 3.31
N SER A 165 -8.34 22.15 2.57
CA SER A 165 -8.18 21.44 1.30
C SER A 165 -7.57 20.05 1.50
N GLY A 166 -7.89 19.12 0.60
CA GLY A 166 -7.40 17.73 0.64
C GLY A 166 -5.89 17.56 0.86
N PRO A 167 -5.00 18.34 0.20
CA PRO A 167 -3.56 18.25 0.44
C PRO A 167 -3.12 18.52 1.89
N GLN A 168 -3.92 19.25 2.67
CA GLN A 168 -3.61 19.61 4.06
C GLN A 168 -4.04 18.53 5.07
N TYR A 169 -4.84 17.53 4.65
CA TYR A 169 -5.33 16.47 5.54
C TYR A 169 -4.21 15.62 6.12
N ALA A 170 -3.12 15.41 5.36
CA ALA A 170 -1.96 14.68 5.85
C ALA A 170 -1.34 15.38 7.08
N SER A 171 -1.19 16.70 7.03
CA SER A 171 -0.63 17.49 8.14
C SER A 171 -1.52 17.46 9.38
N LEU A 172 -2.85 17.57 9.22
CA LEU A 172 -3.79 17.50 10.35
C LEU A 172 -3.82 16.09 10.96
N THR A 173 -3.80 15.05 10.12
CA THR A 173 -3.68 13.65 10.57
C THR A 173 -2.37 13.43 11.34
N ASP A 174 -1.29 14.05 10.88
CA ASP A 174 0.02 13.95 11.54
C ASP A 174 0.02 14.63 12.91
N ILE A 175 -0.64 15.78 13.05
CA ILE A 175 -0.85 16.47 14.34
C ILE A 175 -1.63 15.58 15.31
N ILE A 176 -2.76 15.00 14.87
CA ILE A 176 -3.56 14.08 15.69
C ILE A 176 -2.68 12.92 16.16
N THR A 177 -2.02 12.25 15.21
CA THR A 177 -1.18 11.07 15.48
C THR A 177 -0.06 11.40 16.46
N LYS A 178 0.62 12.54 16.25
CA LYS A 178 1.70 13.00 17.11
C LYS A 178 1.22 13.35 18.52
N GLU A 179 0.07 13.99 18.65
CA GLU A 179 -0.44 14.38 19.95
C GLU A 179 -0.79 13.16 20.82
N TRP A 180 -1.49 12.16 20.27
CA TRP A 180 -1.89 11.00 21.07
C TRP A 180 -0.76 9.99 21.27
N SER A 181 0.06 9.72 20.24
CA SER A 181 1.10 8.67 20.27
C SER A 181 2.50 9.17 20.62
N GLY A 182 2.72 10.49 20.58
CA GLY A 182 4.05 11.10 20.68
C GLY A 182 4.91 10.96 19.43
N ARG A 183 4.36 10.48 18.29
CA ARG A 183 5.08 10.24 17.02
C ARG A 183 4.30 10.76 15.84
N THR A 184 5.01 11.37 14.89
CA THR A 184 4.48 11.61 13.55
C THR A 184 4.16 10.29 12.86
N THR A 185 3.30 10.32 11.85
CA THR A 185 2.93 9.18 11.01
C THR A 185 4.17 8.51 10.42
N LYS A 186 5.16 9.30 9.99
CA LYS A 186 6.42 8.81 9.43
C LYS A 186 7.28 8.11 10.47
N GLU A 187 7.47 8.71 11.64
CA GLU A 187 8.20 8.09 12.75
C GLU A 187 7.52 6.79 13.21
N TYR A 188 6.19 6.77 13.24
CA TYR A 188 5.42 5.60 13.65
C TYR A 188 5.54 4.46 12.65
N LYS A 189 5.45 4.76 11.34
CA LYS A 189 5.73 3.78 10.27
C LYS A 189 7.15 3.22 10.38
N ASN A 190 8.16 4.08 10.56
CA ASN A 190 9.55 3.67 10.70
C ASN A 190 9.76 2.76 11.91
N MET A 191 9.16 3.08 13.06
CA MET A 191 9.24 2.27 14.29
C MET A 191 8.66 0.86 14.09
N LYS A 192 7.60 0.73 13.28
CA LYS A 192 7.01 -0.57 12.92
C LYS A 192 7.72 -1.26 11.74
N GLY A 193 8.75 -0.64 11.17
CA GLY A 193 9.48 -1.15 10.00
C GLY A 193 8.64 -1.20 8.73
N LEU A 194 7.71 -0.26 8.57
CA LEU A 194 6.81 -0.17 7.40
C LEU A 194 7.41 0.77 6.34
N LYS A 195 7.22 0.42 5.07
CA LYS A 195 7.54 1.28 3.93
C LYS A 195 6.25 1.79 3.30
N LYS A 196 5.72 1.06 2.31
CA LYS A 196 4.46 1.38 1.61
C LYS A 196 3.22 0.99 2.40
N GLU A 197 3.36 0.15 3.41
CA GLU A 197 2.24 -0.40 4.15
C GLU A 197 1.45 0.70 4.88
N ASN A 198 0.14 0.49 4.97
CA ASN A 198 -0.76 1.36 5.71
C ASN A 198 -0.47 1.25 7.22
N LEU A 199 -0.36 2.38 7.91
CA LEU A 199 -0.06 2.40 9.35
C LEU A 199 -1.18 1.76 10.18
N ARG A 200 -2.46 2.04 9.87
CA ARG A 200 -3.63 1.54 10.62
C ARG A 200 -3.79 0.04 10.50
N ASP A 201 -3.52 -0.50 9.32
CA ASP A 201 -3.48 -1.95 9.09
C ASP A 201 -2.34 -2.62 9.86
N ASN A 202 -1.41 -1.86 10.43
CA ASN A 202 -0.32 -2.38 11.24
C ASN A 202 -0.35 -1.86 12.69
N MET A 203 -1.40 -1.12 13.07
CA MET A 203 -1.70 -0.79 14.46
C MET A 203 -2.34 -2.00 15.14
N THR A 204 -1.94 -2.24 16.39
CA THR A 204 -2.65 -3.15 17.29
C THR A 204 -4.10 -2.67 17.49
N ASN A 205 -4.98 -3.53 18.00
CA ASN A 205 -6.37 -3.16 18.22
C ASN A 205 -6.51 -1.98 19.22
N VAL A 206 -5.62 -1.88 20.21
CA VAL A 206 -5.60 -0.75 21.16
C VAL A 206 -5.11 0.54 20.49
N GLU A 207 -4.03 0.46 19.71
CA GLU A 207 -3.54 1.61 18.94
C GLU A 207 -4.60 2.12 17.94
N LEU A 208 -5.30 1.20 17.25
CA LEU A 208 -6.39 1.55 16.34
C LEU A 208 -7.55 2.21 17.09
N ALA A 209 -7.97 1.67 18.24
CA ALA A 209 -9.05 2.25 19.05
C ALA A 209 -8.70 3.66 19.54
N LEU A 210 -7.47 3.89 20.00
CA LEU A 210 -6.99 5.21 20.42
C LEU A 210 -6.95 6.18 19.23
N ASN A 211 -6.48 5.72 18.07
CA ASN A 211 -6.48 6.54 16.86
C ASN A 211 -7.90 6.92 16.42
N THR A 212 -8.83 5.96 16.44
CA THR A 212 -10.25 6.21 16.15
C THR A 212 -10.88 7.17 17.15
N LEU A 213 -10.58 7.04 18.44
CA LEU A 213 -11.04 7.99 19.47
C LEU A 213 -10.49 9.40 19.20
N ALA A 214 -9.22 9.52 18.81
CA ALA A 214 -8.61 10.81 18.51
C ALA A 214 -9.34 11.50 17.35
N GLU A 215 -9.61 10.76 16.28
CA GLU A 215 -10.29 11.26 15.08
C GLU A 215 -11.74 11.64 15.35
N ALA A 216 -12.50 10.76 16.00
CA ALA A 216 -13.88 11.06 16.40
C ALA A 216 -13.94 12.29 17.33
N SER A 217 -13.02 12.40 18.29
CA SER A 217 -12.94 13.56 19.18
C SER A 217 -12.62 14.84 18.41
N THR A 218 -11.68 14.79 17.44
CA THR A 218 -11.40 15.95 16.57
C THR A 218 -12.64 16.36 15.78
N THR A 219 -13.39 15.41 15.22
CA THR A 219 -14.63 15.67 14.48
C THR A 219 -15.66 16.36 15.35
N GLU A 220 -15.95 15.81 16.53
CA GLU A 220 -16.96 16.38 17.44
C GLU A 220 -16.56 17.78 17.96
N ILE A 221 -15.29 17.98 18.30
CA ILE A 221 -14.78 19.29 18.71
C ILE A 221 -14.84 20.29 17.53
N SER A 222 -14.62 19.85 16.30
CA SER A 222 -14.73 20.70 15.11
C SER A 222 -16.17 21.13 14.86
N LYS A 223 -17.14 20.23 14.98
CA LYS A 223 -18.57 20.56 14.86
C LYS A 223 -18.99 21.62 15.88
N ASP A 224 -18.53 21.50 17.13
CA ASP A 224 -18.82 22.45 18.21
C ASP A 224 -18.14 23.82 18.00
N ARG A 225 -16.83 23.83 17.72
CA ARG A 225 -16.06 25.08 17.61
C ARG A 225 -16.16 25.77 16.26
N ASN A 226 -16.63 25.04 15.24
CA ASN A 226 -16.76 25.49 13.86
C ASN A 226 -15.52 26.23 13.31
N PRO A 227 -14.33 25.59 13.36
CA PRO A 227 -13.08 26.23 12.95
C PRO A 227 -13.08 26.55 11.45
N LYS A 228 -12.33 27.58 11.06
CA LYS A 228 -12.15 28.00 9.68
C LYS A 228 -10.69 27.89 9.23
N GLY A 229 -10.48 27.17 8.14
CA GLY A 229 -9.18 26.99 7.51
C GLY A 229 -8.19 26.19 8.36
N PHE A 230 -6.98 26.04 7.85
CA PHE A 230 -5.99 25.11 8.39
C PHE A 230 -5.58 25.41 9.84
N ASN A 231 -5.25 26.66 10.17
CA ASN A 231 -4.65 26.99 11.47
C ASN A 231 -5.58 26.69 12.65
N GLN A 232 -6.89 26.99 12.51
CA GLN A 232 -7.86 26.69 13.56
C GLN A 232 -8.13 25.19 13.65
N ASN A 233 -8.18 24.50 12.50
CA ASN A 233 -8.30 23.04 12.46
C ASN A 233 -7.09 22.33 13.05
N ALA A 234 -5.88 22.89 12.96
CA ALA A 234 -4.69 22.36 13.62
C ALA A 234 -4.84 22.36 15.15
N ALA A 235 -5.40 23.42 15.73
CA ALA A 235 -5.69 23.49 17.16
C ALA A 235 -6.79 22.49 17.58
N VAL A 236 -7.80 22.28 16.74
CA VAL A 236 -8.86 21.29 16.95
C VAL A 236 -8.32 19.86 16.83
N ALA A 237 -7.46 19.59 15.85
CA ALA A 237 -6.72 18.33 15.70
C ALA A 237 -5.89 18.02 16.95
N GLN A 238 -5.17 19.01 17.48
CA GLN A 238 -4.45 18.86 18.75
C GLN A 238 -5.40 18.59 19.94
N SER A 239 -6.55 19.25 19.99
CA SER A 239 -7.54 19.03 21.05
C SER A 239 -8.07 17.59 21.01
N GLY A 240 -8.47 17.08 19.84
CA GLY A 240 -8.96 15.69 19.71
C GLY A 240 -7.86 14.65 19.96
N GLY A 241 -6.64 14.91 19.48
CA GLY A 241 -5.46 14.09 19.82
C GLY A 241 -5.18 14.04 21.32
N SER A 242 -5.39 15.15 22.04
CA SER A 242 -5.21 15.22 23.50
C SER A 242 -6.21 14.37 24.27
N VAL A 243 -7.44 14.20 23.76
CA VAL A 243 -8.43 13.29 24.36
C VAL A 243 -7.93 11.85 24.32
N ALA A 244 -7.48 11.39 23.15
CA ALA A 244 -6.90 10.05 23.02
C ALA A 244 -5.59 9.90 23.80
N LYS A 245 -4.78 10.95 23.91
CA LYS A 245 -3.58 10.98 24.76
C LYS A 245 -3.92 10.72 26.23
N ALA A 246 -4.96 11.38 26.75
CA ALA A 246 -5.41 11.19 28.13
C ALA A 246 -5.90 9.76 28.35
N ALA A 247 -6.72 9.23 27.43
CA ALA A 247 -7.16 7.84 27.47
C ALA A 247 -5.97 6.85 27.44
N ARG A 248 -4.98 7.10 26.58
CA ARG A 248 -3.75 6.31 26.49
C ARG A 248 -2.99 6.33 27.82
N GLN A 249 -2.72 7.51 28.37
CA GLN A 249 -1.95 7.66 29.61
C GLN A 249 -2.66 6.97 30.79
N GLN A 250 -3.98 7.09 30.87
CA GLN A 250 -4.77 6.41 31.88
C GLN A 250 -4.71 4.88 31.74
N LEU A 251 -4.76 4.37 30.52
CA LEU A 251 -4.63 2.93 30.27
C LEU A 251 -3.21 2.44 30.61
N GLU A 252 -2.18 3.15 30.17
CA GLU A 252 -0.77 2.79 30.42
C GLU A 252 -0.42 2.81 31.91
N SER A 253 -1.00 3.74 32.70
CA SER A 253 -0.79 3.78 34.15
C SER A 253 -1.37 2.57 34.86
N GLN A 254 -2.49 2.02 34.37
CA GLN A 254 -3.09 0.79 34.90
C GLN A 254 -2.37 -0.47 34.43
N LEU A 255 -1.83 -0.47 33.20
CA LEU A 255 -1.12 -1.62 32.63
C LEU A 255 0.34 -1.73 33.10
N GLY A 256 0.95 -0.63 33.54
CA GLY A 256 2.39 -0.59 33.87
C GLY A 256 3.32 -0.72 32.66
N ARG A 257 2.79 -0.62 31.44
CA ARG A 257 3.53 -0.69 30.17
C ARG A 257 2.90 0.20 29.11
N SER A 258 3.69 0.59 28.11
CA SER A 258 3.15 1.36 26.97
C SER A 258 2.26 0.49 26.07
N VAL A 259 1.25 1.12 25.48
CA VAL A 259 0.40 0.51 24.44
C VAL A 259 0.91 0.80 23.03
N ILE A 260 1.85 1.75 22.88
CA ILE A 260 2.55 2.02 21.63
C ILE A 260 3.57 0.91 21.41
N SER A 261 3.46 0.20 20.29
CA SER A 261 4.32 -0.95 20.00
C SER A 261 4.95 -0.89 18.62
N SER A 262 6.15 -1.47 18.48
CA SER A 262 6.78 -1.75 17.18
C SER A 262 6.12 -2.93 16.44
N THR A 263 5.26 -3.70 17.12
CA THR A 263 4.51 -4.82 16.55
C THR A 263 3.67 -4.37 15.34
N LYS A 264 3.77 -5.09 14.24
CA LYS A 264 2.96 -4.92 13.01
C LYS A 264 2.01 -6.10 12.83
N ALA A 265 1.03 -5.97 11.93
CA ALA A 265 -0.06 -6.95 11.77
C ALA A 265 0.44 -8.40 11.63
N LYS A 266 1.51 -8.61 10.86
CA LYS A 266 2.09 -9.95 10.63
C LYS A 266 2.61 -10.61 11.91
N ASP A 267 2.96 -9.85 12.94
CA ASP A 267 3.60 -10.38 14.15
C ASP A 267 2.59 -10.98 15.14
N TYR A 268 1.29 -10.70 15.01
CA TYR A 268 0.26 -11.14 15.97
C TYR A 268 -1.05 -11.63 15.34
N LEU A 269 -1.16 -11.61 14.01
CA LEU A 269 -2.38 -12.03 13.29
C LEU A 269 -2.16 -13.23 12.38
N LEU A 270 -0.93 -13.54 12.03
CA LEU A 270 -0.62 -14.80 11.39
C LEU A 270 -0.44 -15.82 12.51
N PRO A 271 -1.14 -16.98 12.47
CA PRO A 271 -0.77 -18.06 13.38
C PRO A 271 0.71 -18.38 13.17
N ASP A 272 1.45 -18.55 14.27
CA ASP A 272 2.71 -19.30 14.22
C ASP A 272 2.42 -20.55 13.41
N SER A 273 3.22 -20.80 12.38
CA SER A 273 3.02 -21.91 11.47
C SER A 273 2.71 -23.20 12.26
N GLU A 274 1.45 -23.59 12.31
CA GLU A 274 1.10 -25.00 12.32
C GLU A 274 1.61 -25.51 10.98
N LYS A 275 2.88 -25.95 11.00
CA LYS A 275 3.37 -26.89 10.02
C LYS A 275 2.29 -27.95 9.89
N PRO A 276 1.81 -28.29 8.67
CA PRO A 276 1.09 -29.53 8.51
C PRO A 276 1.99 -30.60 9.14
N LYS A 277 1.50 -31.26 10.18
CA LYS A 277 2.05 -32.57 10.50
C LYS A 277 1.79 -33.38 9.25
N ASP A 278 2.88 -33.82 8.61
CA ASP A 278 2.79 -34.94 7.69
C ASP A 278 2.14 -36.07 8.50
N GLU A 279 0.89 -36.36 8.21
CA GLU A 279 0.20 -37.57 8.66
C GLU A 279 -0.02 -38.44 7.42
N GLU A 280 0.39 -39.70 7.62
CA GLU A 280 0.67 -40.81 6.69
C GLU A 280 -0.35 -41.07 5.57
#